data_AF-A0A938JTE5-F1
#
_entry.id   AF-A0A938JTE5-F1
#
_cell.length_a   1.000
_cell.length_b   1.000
_cell.length_c   1.000
_cell.angle_alpha   90.00
_cell.angle_beta   90.00
_cell.angle_gamma   90.00
#
_symmetry.space_group_name_H-M   'P 1'
#
loop_
_entity.id
_entity.type
_entity.pdbx_description
1 polymer ?
#
loop_
_entity_poly.entity_id
_entity_poly.type
_entity_poly.pdbx_seq_one_letter_code
_entity_poly.pdbx_strand_id
1 'polypeptide(L)'
;MNLSASSAYDPTRENLLGAVGIATMVTRPGDTAAAIGDGDLAMLSTSFLLRLMESASHTAISDFLDLTETSVTNQFECHIESIVGIGIDLNATATVVALDEKDGNEAIVFQCEVFYGTRRVATGMLQREIVERIRYAAKVAALSVLAQNESADTNEH
;
A
#
# COMPACT_ATOMS: atom_id res chain seq x y z
N MET A 1 0.81 30.19 -37.15
CA MET A 1 1.14 28.87 -36.60
C MET A 1 0.34 28.72 -35.31
N ASN A 2 -0.74 27.96 -35.34
CA ASN A 2 -1.51 27.64 -34.13
C ASN A 2 -0.68 26.65 -33.32
N LEU A 3 -0.16 27.08 -32.17
CA LEU A 3 0.24 26.16 -31.13
C LEU A 3 -1.06 25.57 -30.56
N SER A 4 -1.40 24.35 -30.97
CA SER A 4 -2.35 23.54 -30.24
C SER A 4 -1.78 23.35 -28.84
N ALA A 5 -2.43 23.93 -27.84
CA ALA A 5 -2.15 23.66 -26.44
C ALA A 5 -2.13 22.13 -26.27
N SER A 6 -1.00 21.60 -25.83
CA SER A 6 -0.92 20.26 -25.27
C SER A 6 -2.00 20.22 -24.19
N SER A 7 -3.04 19.40 -24.38
CA SER A 7 -4.03 19.14 -23.34
C SER A 7 -3.24 18.75 -22.09
N ALA A 8 -3.32 19.56 -21.03
CA ALA A 8 -2.77 19.16 -19.74
C ALA A 8 -3.43 17.83 -19.38
N TYR A 9 -2.63 16.87 -18.91
CA TYR A 9 -3.15 15.61 -18.39
C TYR A 9 -4.06 15.95 -17.20
N ASP A 10 -5.36 15.66 -17.36
CA ASP A 10 -6.35 15.77 -16.30
C ASP A 10 -6.57 14.35 -15.73
N PRO A 11 -6.16 14.06 -14.49
CA PRO A 11 -6.28 12.74 -13.89
C PRO A 11 -7.76 12.42 -13.60
N THR A 12 -8.47 11.92 -14.60
CA THR A 12 -9.82 11.38 -14.44
C THR A 12 -9.76 9.92 -14.01
N ARG A 13 -10.80 9.44 -13.30
CA ARG A 13 -10.92 8.02 -12.90
C ARG A 13 -10.89 7.05 -14.09
N GLU A 14 -11.23 7.51 -15.29
CA GLU A 14 -11.15 6.72 -16.53
C GLU A 14 -9.70 6.40 -16.94
N ASN A 15 -8.74 7.25 -16.55
CA ASN A 15 -7.32 7.08 -16.84
C ASN A 15 -6.56 6.30 -15.75
N LEU A 16 -7.29 5.82 -14.73
CA LEU A 16 -6.70 5.12 -13.59
C LEU A 16 -6.18 3.73 -13.97
N LEU A 17 -6.83 3.05 -14.93
CA LEU A 17 -6.40 1.74 -15.39
C LEU A 17 -5.04 1.86 -16.11
N GLY A 18 -4.05 1.10 -15.64
CA GLY A 18 -2.67 1.18 -16.14
C GLY A 18 -1.84 2.27 -15.48
N ALA A 19 -2.37 3.06 -14.54
CA ALA A 19 -1.57 3.98 -13.74
C ALA A 19 -0.49 3.22 -12.97
N VAL A 20 0.71 3.80 -12.89
CA VAL A 20 1.88 3.19 -12.26
C VAL A 20 2.42 4.10 -11.18
N GLY A 21 2.62 3.54 -9.99
CA GLY A 21 3.32 4.19 -8.89
C GLY A 21 4.61 3.46 -8.55
N ILE A 22 5.56 4.22 -8.01
CA ILE A 22 6.89 3.74 -7.67
C ILE A 22 7.20 4.12 -6.23
N ALA A 23 7.81 3.21 -5.49
CA ALA A 23 8.38 3.49 -4.18
C ALA A 23 9.73 2.81 -4.03
N THR A 24 10.61 3.40 -3.22
CA THR A 24 11.95 2.87 -2.97
C THR A 24 12.23 2.79 -1.47
N MET A 25 13.10 1.87 -1.08
CA MET A 25 13.64 1.82 0.29
C MET A 25 15.03 1.20 0.32
N VAL A 26 15.86 1.70 1.24
CA VAL A 26 17.12 1.04 1.61
C VAL A 26 16.89 0.27 2.90
N THR A 27 17.16 -1.04 2.89
CA THR A 27 16.94 -1.90 4.07
C THR A 27 17.89 -1.54 5.22
N ARG A 28 17.34 -1.44 6.42
CA ARG A 28 18.04 -1.04 7.65
C ARG A 28 18.08 -2.20 8.65
N PRO A 29 18.97 -2.17 9.65
CA PRO A 29 18.99 -3.20 10.70
C PRO A 29 17.63 -3.37 11.41
N GLY A 30 16.88 -2.28 11.59
CA GLY A 30 15.54 -2.30 12.20
C GLY A 30 14.44 -2.90 11.31
N ASP A 31 14.72 -3.15 10.03
CA ASP A 31 13.73 -3.71 9.10
C ASP A 31 13.79 -5.25 9.03
N THR A 32 14.69 -5.86 9.81
CA THR A 32 14.90 -7.30 9.78
C THR A 32 13.82 -8.06 10.54
N ALA A 33 13.58 -9.32 10.14
CA ALA A 33 12.63 -10.19 10.82
C ALA A 33 12.96 -10.36 12.31
N ALA A 34 14.25 -10.54 12.61
CA ALA A 34 14.75 -10.57 13.99
C ALA A 34 14.50 -9.28 14.78
N ALA A 35 14.61 -8.11 14.14
CA ALA A 35 14.43 -6.83 14.82
C ALA A 35 12.96 -6.51 15.12
N ILE A 36 12.03 -6.92 14.24
CA ILE A 36 10.61 -6.65 14.42
C ILE A 36 9.84 -7.80 15.08
N GLY A 37 10.45 -8.98 15.20
CA GLY A 37 9.91 -10.12 15.93
C GLY A 37 8.99 -11.04 15.14
N ASP A 38 9.03 -11.01 13.80
CA ASP A 38 8.28 -11.93 12.94
C ASP A 38 9.15 -13.09 12.37
N GLY A 39 10.41 -13.18 12.78
CA GLY A 39 11.31 -14.30 12.53
C GLY A 39 12.66 -14.13 13.23
N ASP A 40 13.54 -15.12 13.15
CA ASP A 40 14.81 -15.14 13.91
C ASP A 40 16.05 -14.77 13.07
N LEU A 41 15.87 -14.36 11.81
CA LEU A 41 16.96 -14.10 10.88
C LEU A 41 17.15 -12.59 10.64
N ALA A 42 18.42 -12.19 10.49
CA ALA A 42 18.82 -10.84 10.10
C ALA A 42 18.66 -10.59 8.59
N MET A 43 17.46 -10.90 8.07
CA MET A 43 17.03 -10.60 6.71
C MET A 43 15.81 -9.69 6.75
N LEU A 44 15.54 -8.96 5.67
CA LEU A 44 14.36 -8.11 5.55
C LEU A 44 13.09 -8.90 5.86
N SER A 45 12.27 -8.38 6.75
CA SER A 45 10.94 -8.95 6.99
C SER A 45 10.04 -8.77 5.78
N THR A 46 9.23 -9.79 5.51
CA THR A 46 8.18 -9.76 4.49
C THR A 46 7.19 -8.60 4.70
N SER A 47 6.99 -8.17 5.95
CA SER A 47 6.13 -7.02 6.29
C SER A 47 6.62 -5.72 5.63
N PHE A 48 7.93 -5.54 5.46
CA PHE A 48 8.47 -4.37 4.78
C PHE A 48 8.34 -4.45 3.25
N LEU A 49 8.26 -5.64 2.67
CA LEU A 49 7.93 -5.79 1.25
C LEU A 49 6.47 -5.37 0.99
N LEU A 50 5.54 -5.78 1.85
CA LEU A 50 4.15 -5.31 1.80
C LEU A 50 4.10 -3.78 1.93
N ARG A 51 4.73 -3.20 2.95
CA ARG A 51 4.79 -1.74 3.15
C ARG A 51 5.30 -1.01 1.89
N LEU A 52 6.32 -1.55 1.24
CA LEU A 52 6.88 -0.95 0.03
C LEU A 52 5.90 -1.01 -1.15
N MET A 53 5.21 -2.14 -1.34
CA MET A 53 4.15 -2.27 -2.35
C MET A 53 2.93 -1.37 -2.05
N GLU A 54 2.56 -1.20 -0.78
CA GLU A 54 1.52 -0.25 -0.36
C GLU A 54 1.91 1.19 -0.64
N SER A 55 3.18 1.55 -0.43
CA SER A 55 3.68 2.88 -0.78
C SER A 55 3.61 3.11 -2.28
N ALA A 56 4.05 2.13 -3.10
CA ALA A 56 4.02 2.24 -4.56
C ALA A 56 2.58 2.37 -5.08
N SER A 57 1.66 1.54 -4.57
CA SER A 57 0.23 1.61 -4.95
C SER A 57 -0.44 2.90 -4.50
N HIS A 58 -0.09 3.44 -3.34
CA HIS A 58 -0.58 4.75 -2.92
C HIS A 58 -0.10 5.86 -3.86
N THR A 59 1.18 5.84 -4.26
CA THR A 59 1.72 6.76 -5.27
C THR A 59 1.04 6.61 -6.62
N ALA A 60 0.63 5.40 -7.02
CA ALA A 60 -0.04 5.17 -8.31
C ALA A 60 -1.38 5.91 -8.42
N ILE A 61 -2.07 6.13 -7.30
CA ILE A 61 -3.42 6.67 -7.26
C ILE A 61 -3.54 8.04 -6.60
N SER A 62 -2.43 8.60 -6.08
CA SER A 62 -2.48 9.82 -5.26
C SER A 62 -3.15 11.00 -5.97
N ASP A 63 -2.92 11.11 -7.27
CA ASP A 63 -3.41 12.22 -8.09
C ASP A 63 -4.87 12.01 -8.55
N PHE A 64 -5.44 10.83 -8.30
CA PHE A 64 -6.81 10.46 -8.66
C PHE A 64 -7.76 10.41 -7.46
N LEU A 65 -7.24 10.64 -6.25
CA LEU A 65 -8.05 10.70 -5.02
C LEU A 65 -8.56 12.13 -4.81
N ASP A 66 -9.85 12.25 -4.50
CA ASP A 66 -10.39 13.52 -4.06
C ASP A 66 -9.83 13.93 -2.68
N LEU A 67 -9.92 15.21 -2.34
CA LEU A 67 -9.44 15.75 -1.05
C LEU A 67 -10.11 15.08 0.16
N THR A 68 -11.34 14.61 -0.01
CA THR A 68 -12.12 13.90 1.03
C THR A 68 -11.86 12.40 1.03
N GLU A 69 -11.13 11.86 0.07
CA GLU A 69 -10.90 10.44 -0.08
C GLU A 69 -9.51 10.04 0.41
N THR A 70 -9.39 8.77 0.77
CA THR A 70 -8.14 8.06 0.98
C THR A 70 -8.34 6.62 0.56
N SER A 71 -7.28 5.82 0.59
CA SER A 71 -7.39 4.39 0.35
C SER A 71 -6.82 3.56 1.49
N VAL A 72 -7.40 2.38 1.70
CA VAL A 72 -6.96 1.40 2.69
C VAL A 72 -6.76 0.04 2.03
N THR A 73 -5.69 -0.66 2.39
CA THR A 73 -5.47 -2.03 1.92
C THR A 73 -6.48 -2.97 2.56
N ASN A 74 -7.11 -3.84 1.77
CA ASN A 74 -8.08 -4.80 2.28
C ASN A 74 -7.79 -6.26 1.88
N GLN A 75 -6.93 -6.47 0.88
CA GLN A 75 -6.47 -7.78 0.45
C GLN A 75 -5.06 -7.66 -0.13
N PHE A 76 -4.25 -8.67 0.12
CA PHE A 76 -2.89 -8.77 -0.37
C PHE A 76 -2.50 -10.24 -0.56
N GLU A 77 -1.84 -10.53 -1.66
CA GLU A 77 -1.19 -11.80 -1.94
C GLU A 77 0.21 -11.53 -2.48
N CYS A 78 1.21 -12.28 -2.05
CA CYS A 78 2.59 -12.07 -2.49
C CYS A 78 3.39 -13.37 -2.56
N HIS A 79 4.22 -13.44 -3.59
CA HIS A 79 5.20 -14.49 -3.80
C HIS A 79 6.61 -13.92 -3.59
N ILE A 80 7.34 -14.51 -2.65
CA ILE A 80 8.72 -14.12 -2.33
C ILE A 80 9.67 -15.00 -3.12
N GLU A 81 10.39 -14.40 -4.05
CA GLU A 81 11.31 -15.08 -4.95
C GLU A 81 12.75 -15.05 -4.43
N SER A 82 13.09 -14.08 -3.58
CA SER A 82 14.46 -13.89 -3.07
C SER A 82 14.51 -13.27 -1.67
N ILE A 83 15.49 -13.71 -0.88
CA ILE A 83 15.82 -13.10 0.41
C ILE A 83 16.61 -11.79 0.21
N VAL A 84 16.46 -10.84 1.14
CA VAL A 84 17.11 -9.53 1.10
C VAL A 84 17.84 -9.26 2.41
N GLY A 85 19.10 -8.85 2.34
CA GLY A 85 19.91 -8.46 3.49
C GLY A 85 19.77 -6.97 3.85
N ILE A 86 20.57 -6.52 4.81
CA ILE A 86 20.66 -5.10 5.22
C ILE A 86 21.49 -4.31 4.19
N GLY A 87 21.14 -3.03 3.97
CA GLY A 87 21.84 -2.10 3.09
C GLY A 87 21.50 -2.26 1.61
N ILE A 88 20.44 -2.99 1.28
CA ILE A 88 20.00 -3.26 -0.08
C ILE A 88 18.96 -2.21 -0.50
N ASP A 89 19.16 -1.62 -1.68
CA ASP A 89 18.23 -0.67 -2.28
C ASP A 89 17.15 -1.42 -3.09
N LEU A 90 15.91 -1.31 -2.63
CA LEU A 90 14.75 -1.96 -3.22
C LEU A 90 13.88 -0.93 -3.94
N ASN A 91 13.38 -1.32 -5.10
CA ASN A 91 12.46 -0.55 -5.93
C ASN A 91 11.19 -1.37 -6.12
N ALA A 92 10.05 -0.80 -5.76
CA ALA A 92 8.74 -1.39 -6.02
C ALA A 92 7.98 -0.58 -7.07
N THR A 93 7.27 -1.29 -7.91
CA THR A 93 6.29 -0.74 -8.86
C THR A 93 4.93 -1.33 -8.55
N ALA A 94 3.88 -0.50 -8.61
CA ALA A 94 2.50 -0.96 -8.53
C ALA A 94 1.73 -0.42 -9.73
N THR A 95 1.15 -1.32 -10.52
CA THR A 95 0.35 -0.99 -11.71
C THR A 95 -1.11 -1.30 -11.42
N VAL A 96 -2.01 -0.35 -11.67
CA VAL A 96 -3.45 -0.60 -11.60
C VAL A 96 -3.85 -1.54 -12.74
N VAL A 97 -4.37 -2.72 -12.40
CA VAL A 97 -4.76 -3.75 -13.38
C VAL A 97 -6.25 -4.00 -13.44
N ALA A 98 -6.99 -3.61 -12.41
CA ALA A 98 -8.45 -3.65 -12.42
C ALA A 98 -9.05 -2.61 -11.48
N LEU A 99 -10.27 -2.19 -11.81
CA LEU A 99 -11.18 -1.46 -10.92
C LEU A 99 -12.29 -2.44 -10.53
N ASP A 100 -12.63 -2.46 -9.26
CA ASP A 100 -13.56 -3.40 -8.65
C ASP A 100 -14.46 -2.66 -7.64
N GLU A 101 -15.40 -3.37 -7.04
CA GLU A 101 -16.26 -2.85 -5.96
C GLU A 101 -16.25 -3.82 -4.77
N LYS A 102 -16.15 -3.28 -3.56
CA LYS A 102 -16.25 -4.05 -2.31
C LYS A 102 -17.18 -3.35 -1.33
N ASP A 103 -18.21 -4.06 -0.88
CA ASP A 103 -19.19 -3.55 0.09
C ASP A 103 -19.81 -2.20 -0.31
N GLY A 104 -19.93 -1.95 -1.63
CA GLY A 104 -20.45 -0.70 -2.20
C GLY A 104 -19.44 0.45 -2.28
N ASN A 105 -18.17 0.21 -1.94
CA ASN A 105 -17.07 1.15 -2.12
C ASN A 105 -16.21 0.75 -3.33
N GLU A 106 -15.64 1.74 -4.00
CA GLU A 106 -14.68 1.50 -5.08
C GLU A 106 -13.43 0.82 -4.55
N ALA A 107 -12.95 -0.18 -5.28
CA ALA A 107 -11.71 -0.87 -4.99
C ALA A 107 -10.80 -0.87 -6.23
N ILE A 108 -9.50 -0.81 -5.99
CA ILE A 108 -8.48 -0.75 -7.03
C ILE A 108 -7.53 -1.92 -6.79
N VAL A 109 -7.33 -2.73 -7.84
CA VAL A 109 -6.45 -3.89 -7.81
C VAL A 109 -5.15 -3.54 -8.51
N PHE A 110 -4.05 -3.83 -7.83
CA PHE A 110 -2.68 -3.55 -8.27
C PHE A 110 -1.92 -4.83 -8.48
N GLN A 111 -1.15 -4.88 -9.56
CA GLN A 111 -0.03 -5.81 -9.71
C GLN A 111 1.24 -5.11 -9.27
N CYS A 112 1.92 -5.70 -8.29
CA CYS A 112 3.12 -5.16 -7.66
C CYS A 112 4.34 -6.03 -7.96
N GLU A 113 5.48 -5.39 -8.20
CA GLU A 113 6.77 -6.06 -8.34
C GLU A 113 7.82 -5.33 -7.53
N VAL A 114 8.75 -6.06 -6.91
CA VAL A 114 9.86 -5.51 -6.14
C VAL A 114 11.18 -6.04 -6.70
N PHE A 115 12.13 -5.14 -6.92
CA PHE A 115 13.44 -5.42 -7.50
C PHE A 115 14.59 -4.91 -6.63
N TYR A 116 15.69 -5.65 -6.67
CA TYR A 116 17.02 -5.17 -6.31
C TYR A 116 17.91 -5.18 -7.56
N GLY A 117 18.24 -4.00 -8.08
CA GLY A 117 18.88 -3.89 -9.38
C GLY A 117 18.02 -4.56 -10.46
N THR A 118 18.56 -5.60 -11.11
CA THR A 118 17.85 -6.38 -12.13
C THR A 118 17.20 -7.66 -11.58
N ARG A 119 17.41 -7.99 -10.30
CA ARG A 119 16.88 -9.21 -9.69
C ARG A 119 15.51 -8.92 -9.08
N ARG A 120 14.52 -9.71 -9.47
CA ARG A 120 13.20 -9.66 -8.83
C ARG A 120 13.24 -10.34 -7.46
N VAL A 121 12.65 -9.65 -6.49
CA VAL A 121 12.61 -10.05 -5.08
C VAL A 121 11.25 -10.63 -4.74
N ALA A 122 10.19 -9.99 -5.21
CA ALA A 122 8.83 -10.40 -4.93
C ALA A 122 7.87 -9.90 -6.02
N THR A 123 6.77 -10.61 -6.18
CA THR A 123 5.59 -10.20 -6.96
C THR A 123 4.37 -10.29 -6.08
N GLY A 124 3.40 -9.38 -6.24
CA GLY A 124 2.18 -9.44 -5.45
C GLY A 124 0.98 -8.82 -6.13
N MET A 125 -0.19 -9.18 -5.61
CA MET A 125 -1.47 -8.55 -5.93
C MET A 125 -1.94 -7.83 -4.67
N LEU A 126 -2.27 -6.55 -4.80
CA LEU A 126 -2.72 -5.71 -3.70
C LEU A 126 -4.07 -5.10 -4.09
N GLN A 127 -5.04 -5.11 -3.18
CA GLN A 127 -6.31 -4.42 -3.38
C GLN A 127 -6.45 -3.33 -2.33
N ARG A 128 -6.77 -2.12 -2.81
CA ARG A 128 -7.05 -0.97 -1.96
C ARG A 128 -8.49 -0.50 -2.18
N GLU A 129 -9.19 -0.27 -1.09
CA GLU A 129 -10.53 0.29 -1.09
C GLU A 129 -10.46 1.80 -0.90
N ILE A 130 -11.23 2.54 -1.69
CA ILE A 130 -11.40 3.99 -1.54
C ILE A 130 -12.43 4.26 -0.45
N VAL A 131 -12.06 5.12 0.49
CA VAL A 131 -12.89 5.45 1.66
C VAL A 131 -12.89 6.94 1.90
N GLU A 132 -14.01 7.46 2.41
CA GLU A 132 -14.09 8.86 2.84
C GLU A 132 -13.30 9.05 4.15
N ARG A 133 -12.37 10.00 4.13
CA ARG A 133 -11.33 10.21 5.14
C ARG A 133 -11.90 10.49 6.52
N ILE A 134 -12.88 11.37 6.63
CA ILE A 134 -13.42 11.80 7.94
C ILE A 134 -14.27 10.68 8.55
N ARG A 135 -15.13 10.05 7.77
CA ARG A 135 -15.96 8.91 8.18
C ARG A 135 -15.10 7.73 8.61
N TYR A 136 -14.04 7.42 7.85
CA TYR A 136 -13.15 6.32 8.20
C TYR A 136 -12.34 6.65 9.47
N ALA A 137 -11.85 7.87 9.62
CA ALA A 137 -11.18 8.31 10.86
C ALA A 137 -12.11 8.25 12.09
N ALA A 138 -13.36 8.67 11.94
CA ALA A 138 -14.36 8.56 13.00
C ALA A 138 -14.65 7.09 13.38
N LYS A 139 -14.71 6.19 12.39
CA LYS A 139 -14.85 4.74 12.62
C LYS A 139 -13.67 4.19 13.44
N VAL A 140 -12.43 4.56 13.10
CA VAL A 140 -11.22 4.17 13.86
C VAL A 140 -11.27 4.69 15.30
N ALA A 141 -11.65 5.95 15.50
CA ALA A 141 -11.75 6.53 16.83
C ALA A 141 -12.82 5.84 17.69
N ALA A 142 -13.99 5.57 17.13
CA ALA A 142 -15.08 4.87 17.83
C ALA A 142 -14.67 3.45 18.26
N LEU A 143 -14.02 2.68 17.37
CA LEU A 143 -13.50 1.35 17.68
C LEU A 143 -12.49 1.39 18.83
N SER A 144 -11.63 2.41 18.84
CA SER A 144 -10.61 2.57 19.90
C SER A 144 -11.24 2.81 21.27
N VAL A 145 -12.31 3.62 21.34
CA VAL A 145 -13.05 3.90 22.59
C VAL A 145 -13.76 2.65 23.09
N LEU A 146 -14.39 1.88 22.21
CA LEU A 146 -15.08 0.64 22.58
C LEU A 146 -14.11 -0.38 23.18
N ALA A 147 -12.93 -0.57 22.56
CA ALA A 147 -11.91 -1.49 23.07
C ALA A 147 -11.37 -1.07 24.45
N GLN A 148 -11.25 0.23 24.72
CA GLN A 148 -10.83 0.75 26.03
C GLN A 148 -11.87 0.47 27.13
N ASN A 149 -13.16 0.56 26.80
CA ASN A 149 -14.24 0.31 27.75
C ASN A 149 -14.38 -1.18 28.09
N GLU A 150 -14.26 -2.08 27.12
CA GLU A 150 -14.27 -3.55 27.36
C GLU A 150 -13.10 -3.99 28.26
N SER A 151 -11.96 -3.31 28.15
CA SER A 151 -10.78 -3.54 28.99
C SER A 151 -10.96 -3.07 30.44
N ALA A 152 -11.80 -2.05 30.67
CA ALA A 152 -12.10 -1.53 32.00
C ALA A 152 -13.07 -2.44 32.76
N ASP A 153 -14.14 -2.90 32.09
CA ASP A 153 -15.14 -3.77 32.71
C ASP A 153 -14.58 -5.15 33.10
N THR A 154 -13.55 -5.66 32.41
CA THR A 154 -12.91 -6.95 32.72
C THR A 154 -11.99 -6.89 33.95
N ASN A 155 -11.51 -5.70 34.33
CA ASN A 155 -10.63 -5.51 35.49
C ASN A 155 -11.38 -5.23 36.80
N GLU A 156 -12.71 -5.13 36.76
CA GLU A 156 -13.57 -4.93 37.93
C GLU A 156 -14.21 -6.24 38.45
N HIS A 157 -13.76 -7.40 37.98
CA HIS A 157 -14.17 -8.75 38.45
C HIS A 157 -12.96 -9.58 38.86
#